data_AF-A0A956DLS8-F1
#
_entry.id   AF-A0A956DLS8-F1
#
_cell.length_a   1.000
_cell.length_b   1.000
_cell.length_c   1.000
_cell.angle_alpha   90.00
_cell.angle_beta   90.00
_cell.angle_gamma   90.00
#
_symmetry.space_group_name_H-M   'P 1'
#
loop_
_entity.id
_entity.type
_entity.pdbx_description
1 polymer ?
#
loop_
_entity_poly.entity_id
_entity_poly.type
_entity_poly.pdbx_seq_one_letter_code
_entity_poly.pdbx_strand_id
1 'polypeptide(L)'
;MKTKSILLSAPLAGLMVAGLALAACNGDLPTGLGDPSDSVDNPDGVIGDGVDGDDDPTNDAQNSSTLGGEDNTFEHLPGLGQDYKDPFEALKQREEEGPPEIRSRLHSCQKVQVRALRNMLEAFGVDMAATGNPDPAGELWDKGRDALGAANYGTRTPEALTWTNSGATKLQDIFVMAAGEIIAAMPNAAQCQVEGQSIEMFDENDQCNPDAVSCLIGKPATAEHVAICNAAVMAGTDIDAGKKLAVASLLAGAHTCE
;
A
#
# COMPACT_ATOMS: atom_id res chain seq x y z
N MET A 1 -68.19 15.37 -19.87
CA MET A 1 -68.40 13.94 -20.21
C MET A 1 -67.54 13.60 -21.42
N LYS A 2 -66.58 12.67 -21.26
CA LYS A 2 -65.65 12.00 -22.22
C LYS A 2 -64.23 11.96 -21.62
N THR A 3 -63.93 11.10 -20.64
CA THR A 3 -63.33 9.74 -20.70
C THR A 3 -62.05 9.54 -21.53
N LYS A 4 -61.00 9.07 -20.79
CA LYS A 4 -59.89 8.14 -21.16
C LYS A 4 -58.78 8.70 -22.07
N SER A 5 -57.48 8.38 -21.91
CA SER A 5 -56.85 7.12 -21.51
C SER A 5 -55.50 7.30 -20.80
N ILE A 6 -55.27 6.44 -19.81
CA ILE A 6 -53.98 6.09 -19.19
C ILE A 6 -53.30 5.05 -20.09
N LEU A 7 -52.01 5.23 -20.39
CA LEU A 7 -51.16 4.17 -20.96
C LEU A 7 -49.95 3.98 -20.05
N LEU A 8 -50.05 2.90 -19.28
CA LEU A 8 -48.98 2.23 -18.55
C LEU A 8 -48.32 1.26 -19.53
N SER A 9 -47.00 1.31 -19.70
CA SER A 9 -46.26 0.24 -20.38
C SER A 9 -44.84 0.12 -19.81
N ALA A 10 -44.70 -0.73 -18.80
CA ALA A 10 -43.55 -1.60 -18.65
C ALA A 10 -44.00 -3.00 -19.11
N PRO A 11 -43.13 -3.83 -19.71
CA PRO A 11 -42.60 -4.92 -18.88
C PRO A 11 -41.23 -5.52 -19.31
N LEU A 12 -40.75 -6.44 -18.46
CA LEU A 12 -39.79 -7.57 -18.67
C LEU A 12 -38.30 -7.21 -18.90
N ALA A 13 -37.39 -7.50 -17.96
CA ALA A 13 -36.86 -8.80 -17.52
C ALA A 13 -35.94 -9.51 -18.54
N GLY A 14 -34.67 -9.68 -18.17
CA GLY A 14 -33.68 -10.54 -18.83
C GLY A 14 -32.28 -10.21 -18.30
N LEU A 15 -31.80 -10.88 -17.25
CA LEU A 15 -31.04 -12.14 -17.24
C LEU A 15 -29.52 -11.87 -17.18
N MET A 16 -28.91 -12.35 -16.10
CA MET A 16 -27.47 -12.39 -15.84
C MET A 16 -26.70 -13.15 -16.93
N VAL A 17 -25.47 -12.69 -17.23
CA VAL A 17 -24.34 -13.58 -17.54
C VAL A 17 -23.10 -13.04 -16.84
N ALA A 18 -22.60 -13.83 -15.89
CA ALA A 18 -21.24 -13.75 -15.37
C ALA A 18 -20.25 -14.33 -16.38
N GLY A 19 -19.08 -13.71 -16.51
CA GLY A 19 -18.01 -14.18 -17.38
C GLY A 19 -16.69 -13.54 -17.00
N LEU A 20 -16.14 -13.97 -15.87
CA LEU A 20 -14.78 -13.69 -15.42
C LEU A 20 -13.80 -14.46 -16.33
N ALA A 21 -12.87 -13.78 -16.99
CA ALA A 21 -11.74 -14.40 -17.67
C ALA A 21 -10.45 -13.80 -17.11
N LEU A 22 -9.87 -14.49 -16.11
CA LEU A 22 -8.48 -14.27 -15.71
C LEU A 22 -7.58 -14.89 -16.79
N ALA A 23 -6.77 -14.06 -17.44
CA ALA A 23 -5.62 -14.52 -18.20
C ALA A 23 -4.48 -14.83 -17.23
N ALA A 24 -4.08 -16.11 -17.19
CA ALA A 24 -2.92 -16.60 -16.46
C ALA A 24 -1.63 -16.26 -17.22
N CYS A 25 -0.66 -15.66 -16.52
CA CYS A 25 0.73 -15.67 -16.96
C CYS A 25 1.41 -16.92 -16.39
N ASN A 26 1.76 -17.83 -17.29
CA ASN A 26 2.64 -18.98 -17.07
C ASN A 26 4.05 -18.51 -16.68
N GLY A 27 4.60 -19.09 -15.61
CA GLY A 27 6.03 -19.10 -15.30
C GLY A 27 6.39 -20.45 -14.66
N ASP A 28 7.43 -21.09 -15.19
CA ASP A 28 7.82 -22.48 -14.97
C ASP A 28 8.04 -22.91 -13.50
N LEU A 29 7.59 -24.12 -13.18
CA LEU A 29 7.92 -24.87 -11.97
C LEU A 29 9.27 -25.61 -12.16
N PRO A 30 10.26 -25.45 -11.28
CA PRO A 30 11.38 -26.38 -11.24
C PRO A 30 10.95 -27.72 -10.63
N THR A 31 11.09 -28.76 -11.43
CA THR A 31 11.01 -30.17 -11.03
C THR A 31 12.17 -30.54 -10.10
N GLY A 32 11.85 -31.06 -8.92
CA GLY A 32 12.82 -31.69 -8.02
C GLY A 32 12.13 -32.55 -6.97
N LEU A 33 11.78 -33.78 -7.35
CA LEU A 33 11.29 -34.85 -6.46
C LEU A 33 12.43 -35.84 -6.19
N GLY A 34 12.61 -36.19 -4.92
CA GLY A 34 13.33 -37.37 -4.44
C GLY A 34 13.76 -37.14 -2.99
N ASP A 35 13.46 -37.96 -1.99
CA ASP A 35 12.69 -39.21 -1.85
C ASP A 35 12.45 -39.35 -0.32
N PRO A 36 11.36 -39.97 0.19
CA PRO A 36 11.08 -40.05 1.61
C PRO A 36 11.41 -41.43 2.19
N SER A 37 12.39 -41.52 3.10
CA SER A 37 12.46 -42.60 4.09
C SER A 37 13.55 -42.29 5.13
N ASP A 38 13.16 -41.91 6.34
CA ASP A 38 13.21 -42.83 7.48
C ASP A 38 12.80 -42.13 8.78
N SER A 39 11.79 -42.71 9.39
CA SER A 39 11.22 -42.42 10.70
C SER A 39 12.07 -42.99 11.83
N VAL A 40 12.44 -42.19 12.83
CA VAL A 40 12.65 -42.67 14.20
C VAL A 40 12.12 -41.63 15.19
N ASP A 41 11.19 -42.08 16.02
CA ASP A 41 10.58 -41.40 17.16
C ASP A 41 11.60 -40.79 18.14
N ASN A 42 11.33 -39.58 18.63
CA ASN A 42 11.55 -39.28 20.03
C ASN A 42 10.54 -38.24 20.56
N PRO A 43 9.81 -38.52 21.65
CA PRO A 43 8.83 -37.62 22.23
C PRO A 43 9.49 -36.82 23.35
N ASP A 44 9.84 -35.56 23.11
CA ASP A 44 9.99 -34.54 24.16
C ASP A 44 9.98 -33.14 23.52
N GLY A 45 9.03 -32.31 23.94
CA GLY A 45 8.81 -30.99 23.38
C GLY A 45 9.86 -29.97 23.81
N VAL A 46 10.55 -29.40 22.84
CA VAL A 46 11.26 -28.12 22.95
C VAL A 46 10.95 -27.31 21.70
N ILE A 47 10.42 -26.10 21.90
CA ILE A 47 10.22 -25.10 20.84
C ILE A 47 11.59 -24.52 20.49
N GLY A 48 11.99 -24.66 19.23
CA GLY A 48 12.96 -23.80 18.55
C GLY A 48 14.44 -24.08 18.85
N ASP A 49 15.03 -25.00 18.08
CA ASP A 49 16.45 -24.98 17.72
C ASP A 49 16.43 -24.90 16.18
N GLY A 50 17.01 -23.90 15.54
CA GLY A 50 18.46 -23.69 15.57
C GLY A 50 19.04 -24.60 14.48
N VAL A 51 19.08 -24.11 13.24
CA VAL A 51 19.77 -24.82 12.16
C VAL A 51 21.26 -24.73 12.46
N ASP A 52 21.85 -25.86 12.82
CA ASP A 52 23.29 -26.06 12.94
C ASP A 52 24.01 -25.61 11.66
N GLY A 53 24.91 -24.65 11.83
CA GLY A 53 25.86 -24.20 10.82
C GLY A 53 27.04 -23.53 11.51
N ASP A 54 27.96 -24.34 12.05
CA ASP A 54 29.34 -24.00 12.36
C ASP A 54 29.61 -22.56 12.89
N ASP A 55 29.33 -22.33 14.18
CA ASP A 55 29.77 -21.13 14.90
C ASP A 55 31.30 -21.16 15.13
N ASP A 56 32.05 -20.59 14.17
CA ASP A 56 33.36 -20.00 14.43
C ASP A 56 33.14 -18.64 15.14
N PRO A 57 33.49 -18.50 16.43
CA PRO A 57 33.21 -17.28 17.21
C PRO A 57 34.09 -16.08 16.81
N THR A 58 34.83 -16.17 15.70
CA THR A 58 35.64 -15.07 15.18
C THR A 58 35.05 -14.35 13.96
N ASN A 59 33.85 -14.74 13.48
CA ASN A 59 33.30 -14.15 12.24
C ASN A 59 31.89 -13.53 12.35
N ASP A 60 31.26 -13.51 13.53
CA ASP A 60 29.86 -13.04 13.72
C ASP A 60 29.68 -11.51 13.85
N ALA A 61 30.63 -10.72 13.36
CA ALA A 61 30.47 -9.27 13.31
C ALA A 61 29.76 -8.76 12.03
N GLN A 62 29.45 -9.64 11.06
CA GLN A 62 29.02 -9.19 9.72
C GLN A 62 27.70 -9.76 9.17
N ASN A 63 26.97 -10.61 9.90
CA ASN A 63 25.65 -11.04 9.45
C ASN A 63 24.54 -10.65 10.42
N SER A 64 24.36 -9.34 10.55
CA SER A 64 23.17 -8.76 11.14
C SER A 64 21.98 -8.98 10.20
N SER A 65 21.10 -9.93 10.52
CA SER A 65 19.79 -10.12 9.86
C SER A 65 18.80 -8.96 10.07
N THR A 66 19.33 -7.78 10.38
CA THR A 66 18.62 -6.54 10.71
C THR A 66 19.25 -5.32 10.00
N LEU A 67 20.29 -5.50 9.19
CA LEU A 67 20.83 -4.44 8.34
C LEU A 67 20.39 -4.70 6.88
N GLY A 68 19.82 -3.67 6.25
CA GLY A 68 19.45 -3.67 4.84
C GLY A 68 20.61 -4.14 3.99
N GLY A 69 20.37 -5.17 3.17
CA GLY A 69 21.36 -5.77 2.28
C GLY A 69 20.72 -6.16 0.95
N GLU A 70 21.50 -6.68 0.02
CA GLU A 70 21.02 -7.11 -1.30
C GLU A 70 19.88 -8.16 -1.19
N ASP A 71 19.84 -8.87 -0.06
CA ASP A 71 18.89 -9.94 0.25
C ASP A 71 17.78 -9.55 1.25
N ASN A 72 17.75 -8.30 1.76
CA ASN A 72 16.66 -7.85 2.64
C ASN A 72 16.40 -6.33 2.57
N THR A 73 15.13 -5.93 2.66
CA THR A 73 14.68 -4.51 2.56
C THR A 73 14.56 -3.82 3.92
N PHE A 74 15.10 -4.39 4.99
CA PHE A 74 14.96 -3.87 6.34
C PHE A 74 16.05 -2.82 6.62
N GLU A 75 15.79 -1.57 6.28
CA GLU A 75 16.62 -0.45 6.75
C GLU A 75 16.09 0.11 8.07
N HIS A 76 16.93 0.07 9.11
CA HIS A 76 16.70 0.83 10.33
C HIS A 76 16.97 2.31 10.11
N LEU A 77 16.39 3.16 10.96
CA LEU A 77 16.80 4.56 11.07
C LEU A 77 18.32 4.62 11.30
N PRO A 78 19.05 5.50 10.58
CA PRO A 78 20.49 5.65 10.76
C PRO A 78 20.79 5.95 12.24
N GLY A 79 21.76 5.23 12.82
CA GLY A 79 22.19 5.41 14.22
C GLY A 79 21.69 4.37 15.22
N LEU A 80 21.00 3.31 14.80
CA LEU A 80 20.49 2.24 15.69
C LEU A 80 21.14 0.85 15.46
N GLY A 81 22.37 0.81 14.94
CA GLY A 81 23.13 -0.44 14.67
C GLY A 81 24.65 -0.24 14.68
N GLN A 82 25.37 -0.98 13.84
CA GLN A 82 26.84 -0.89 13.68
C GLN A 82 27.32 0.52 13.24
N ASP A 83 26.44 1.30 12.62
CA ASP A 83 26.65 2.72 12.27
C ASP A 83 26.17 3.66 13.39
N TYR A 84 26.69 3.47 14.59
CA TYR A 84 26.40 4.37 15.70
C TYR A 84 26.99 5.75 15.41
N LYS A 85 26.15 6.73 15.05
CA LYS A 85 26.58 8.13 15.00
C LYS A 85 27.04 8.55 16.38
N ASP A 86 28.21 9.16 16.47
CA ASP A 86 28.70 9.73 17.72
C ASP A 86 27.62 10.66 18.29
N PRO A 87 27.28 10.57 19.60
CA PRO A 87 26.22 11.40 20.17
C PRO A 87 26.45 12.89 19.96
N PHE A 88 27.69 13.38 19.86
CA PHE A 88 27.97 14.79 19.59
C PHE A 88 27.78 15.16 18.13
N GLU A 89 28.07 14.26 17.19
CA GLU A 89 27.72 14.44 15.77
C GLU A 89 26.21 14.47 15.57
N ALA A 90 25.47 13.56 16.23
CA ALA A 90 24.01 13.54 16.20
C ALA A 90 23.38 14.77 16.89
N LEU A 91 24.07 15.37 17.85
CA LEU A 91 23.66 16.65 18.46
C LEU A 91 23.96 17.84 17.55
N LYS A 92 25.13 17.85 16.91
CA LYS A 92 25.52 18.91 15.98
C LYS A 92 24.60 18.95 14.75
N GLN A 93 24.30 17.81 14.16
CA GLN A 93 23.29 17.73 13.07
C GLN A 93 21.94 18.25 13.55
N ARG A 94 21.51 17.86 14.76
CA ARG A 94 20.25 18.33 15.36
C ARG A 94 20.25 19.83 15.66
N GLU A 95 21.41 20.43 15.90
CA GLU A 95 21.61 21.86 16.09
C GLU A 95 21.58 22.61 14.73
N GLU A 96 22.15 22.02 13.68
CA GLU A 96 22.07 22.51 12.29
C GLU A 96 20.62 22.48 11.74
N GLU A 97 19.83 21.47 12.09
CA GLU A 97 18.41 21.34 11.76
C GLU A 97 17.50 22.35 12.50
N GLY A 98 18.04 23.03 13.53
CA GLY A 98 17.37 24.09 14.26
C GLY A 98 16.62 23.64 15.53
N PRO A 99 15.90 24.58 16.19
CA PRO A 99 15.17 24.30 17.42
C PRO A 99 14.20 23.11 17.26
N PRO A 100 13.93 22.33 18.32
CA PRO A 100 13.03 21.18 18.25
C PRO A 100 11.67 21.48 17.60
N GLU A 101 11.12 22.69 17.78
CA GLU A 101 9.87 23.13 17.15
C GLU A 101 9.99 23.33 15.63
N ILE A 102 11.17 23.72 15.15
CA ILE A 102 11.46 23.90 13.72
C ILE A 102 11.79 22.54 13.10
N ARG A 103 12.61 21.73 13.77
CA ARG A 103 12.95 20.39 13.30
C ARG A 103 11.75 19.44 13.27
N SER A 104 10.85 19.53 14.25
CA SER A 104 9.58 18.79 14.22
C SER A 104 8.62 19.26 13.14
N ARG A 105 8.77 20.48 12.62
CA ARG A 105 8.05 20.95 11.43
C ARG A 105 8.72 20.51 10.13
N LEU A 106 10.05 20.55 10.07
CA LEU A 106 10.85 20.12 8.91
C LEU A 106 10.82 18.59 8.70
N HIS A 107 10.68 17.81 9.78
CA HIS A 107 10.47 16.37 9.75
C HIS A 107 9.07 15.98 10.28
N SER A 108 8.09 16.89 10.16
CA SER A 108 6.69 16.68 10.58
C SER A 108 5.99 15.55 9.82
N CYS A 109 6.66 15.05 8.79
CA CYS A 109 6.17 14.03 7.91
C CYS A 109 6.26 12.67 8.56
N GLN A 110 5.42 12.54 9.58
CA GLN A 110 5.15 11.29 10.20
C GLN A 110 4.42 10.40 9.21
N LYS A 111 4.75 9.12 9.28
CA LYS A 111 4.03 8.07 8.61
C LYS A 111 2.54 8.19 8.93
N VAL A 112 1.67 7.98 7.94
CA VAL A 112 0.25 7.79 8.20
C VAL A 112 0.09 6.60 9.15
N GLN A 113 -0.62 6.81 10.26
CA GLN A 113 -0.86 5.71 11.20
C GLN A 113 -1.56 4.55 10.50
N VAL A 114 -1.18 3.31 10.81
CA VAL A 114 -1.72 2.09 10.16
C VAL A 114 -3.24 2.03 10.24
N ARG A 115 -3.82 2.52 11.35
CA ARG A 115 -5.27 2.67 11.49
C ARG A 115 -5.86 3.77 10.60
N ALA A 116 -5.18 4.91 10.48
CA ALA A 116 -5.62 6.00 9.61
C ALA A 116 -5.59 5.57 8.13
N LEU A 117 -4.55 4.82 7.72
CA LEU A 117 -4.46 4.21 6.40
C LEU A 117 -5.67 3.31 6.11
N ARG A 118 -6.03 2.42 7.04
CA ARG A 118 -7.23 1.57 6.90
C ARG A 118 -8.50 2.39 6.71
N ASN A 119 -8.72 3.38 7.58
CA ASN A 119 -9.92 4.22 7.49
C ASN A 119 -10.00 4.99 6.17
N MET A 120 -8.86 5.42 5.65
CA MET A 120 -8.76 6.11 4.37
C MET A 120 -9.09 5.18 3.20
N LEU A 121 -8.54 3.96 3.19
CA LEU A 121 -8.86 2.95 2.17
C LEU A 121 -10.37 2.61 2.20
N GLU A 122 -10.94 2.39 3.39
CA GLU A 122 -12.40 2.18 3.55
C GLU A 122 -13.21 3.37 3.05
N ALA A 123 -12.77 4.60 3.34
CA ALA A 123 -13.45 5.80 2.87
C ALA A 123 -13.47 5.87 1.34
N PHE A 124 -12.39 5.48 0.67
CA PHE A 124 -12.34 5.36 -0.79
C PHE A 124 -13.00 4.09 -1.35
N GLY A 125 -13.70 3.31 -0.51
CA GLY A 125 -14.50 2.17 -0.95
C GLY A 125 -13.72 0.88 -1.17
N VAL A 126 -12.49 0.77 -0.67
CA VAL A 126 -11.70 -0.46 -0.70
C VAL A 126 -12.32 -1.49 0.26
N ASP A 127 -12.50 -2.73 -0.22
CA ASP A 127 -12.98 -3.84 0.59
C ASP A 127 -11.83 -4.42 1.44
N MET A 128 -11.81 -4.03 2.72
CA MET A 128 -10.80 -4.49 3.68
C MET A 128 -10.92 -5.98 4.04
N ALA A 129 -12.01 -6.65 3.67
CA ALA A 129 -12.23 -8.08 3.93
C ALA A 129 -12.04 -8.95 2.67
N ALA A 130 -11.79 -8.34 1.51
CA ALA A 130 -11.54 -9.08 0.28
C ALA A 130 -10.31 -9.97 0.43
N THR A 131 -10.38 -11.15 -0.18
CA THR A 131 -9.25 -12.09 -0.30
C THR A 131 -9.13 -12.58 -1.73
N GLY A 132 -7.93 -12.86 -2.22
CA GLY A 132 -7.74 -13.20 -3.63
C GLY A 132 -6.32 -13.56 -4.06
N ASN A 133 -6.15 -13.83 -5.35
CA ASN A 133 -4.84 -14.01 -5.99
C ASN A 133 -4.81 -13.25 -7.34
N PRO A 134 -4.04 -12.16 -7.47
CA PRO A 134 -3.15 -11.59 -6.44
C PRO A 134 -3.93 -11.03 -5.22
N ASP A 135 -3.23 -10.88 -4.09
CA ASP A 135 -3.79 -10.36 -2.84
C ASP A 135 -4.42 -8.95 -3.08
N PRO A 136 -5.71 -8.74 -2.76
CA PRO A 136 -6.34 -7.42 -2.83
C PRO A 136 -5.78 -6.47 -1.76
N ALA A 137 -6.08 -5.17 -1.89
CA ALA A 137 -5.51 -4.14 -1.03
C ALA A 137 -5.80 -4.34 0.46
N GLY A 138 -7.00 -4.81 0.80
CA GLY A 138 -7.37 -5.15 2.18
C GLY A 138 -6.48 -6.23 2.79
N GLU A 139 -6.25 -7.30 2.03
CA GLU A 139 -5.39 -8.43 2.42
C GLU A 139 -3.91 -8.01 2.50
N LEU A 140 -3.43 -7.18 1.56
CA LEU A 140 -2.08 -6.61 1.61
C LEU A 140 -1.86 -5.70 2.82
N TRP A 141 -2.86 -4.92 3.22
CA TRP A 141 -2.79 -4.10 4.43
C TRP A 141 -2.71 -4.98 5.68
N ASP A 142 -3.54 -6.03 5.78
CA ASP A 142 -3.60 -6.89 6.96
C ASP A 142 -2.32 -7.72 7.15
N LYS A 143 -1.83 -8.35 6.08
CA LYS A 143 -0.55 -9.08 6.09
C LYS A 143 0.67 -8.15 6.17
N GLY A 144 0.51 -6.90 5.75
CA GLY A 144 1.58 -5.90 5.65
C GLY A 144 1.86 -5.10 6.91
N ARG A 145 1.14 -5.35 8.01
CA ARG A 145 1.16 -4.48 9.19
C ARG A 145 2.56 -4.32 9.81
N ASP A 146 3.37 -5.38 9.80
CA ASP A 146 4.74 -5.32 10.34
C ASP A 146 5.66 -4.47 9.45
N ALA A 147 5.56 -4.60 8.11
CA ALA A 147 6.30 -3.76 7.16
C ALA A 147 5.88 -2.29 7.26
N LEU A 148 4.59 -2.03 7.49
CA LEU A 148 4.07 -0.69 7.79
C LEU A 148 4.50 -0.19 9.18
N GLY A 149 5.15 -1.01 10.01
CA GLY A 149 5.62 -0.64 11.35
C GLY A 149 4.49 -0.48 12.36
N ALA A 150 3.44 -1.32 12.29
CA ALA A 150 2.35 -1.34 13.27
C ALA A 150 2.86 -1.64 14.69
N ALA A 151 2.11 -1.18 15.70
CA ALA A 151 2.45 -1.46 17.10
C ALA A 151 2.37 -2.97 17.41
N ASN A 152 3.40 -3.48 18.11
CA ASN A 152 3.42 -4.84 18.65
C ASN A 152 3.37 -4.79 20.18
N TYR A 153 2.19 -5.03 20.75
CA TYR A 153 1.98 -4.99 22.19
C TYR A 153 2.62 -6.17 22.94
N GLY A 154 2.83 -7.30 22.26
CA GLY A 154 3.51 -8.48 22.85
C GLY A 154 4.97 -8.19 23.16
N THR A 155 5.65 -7.45 22.27
CA THR A 155 7.04 -7.02 22.44
C THR A 155 7.18 -5.61 23.03
N ARG A 156 6.06 -4.93 23.34
CA ARG A 156 6.01 -3.53 23.81
C ARG A 156 6.65 -2.54 22.85
N THR A 157 6.58 -2.84 21.55
CA THR A 157 7.09 -1.95 20.49
C THR A 157 5.95 -1.03 20.04
N PRO A 158 6.10 0.31 20.16
CA PRO A 158 5.10 1.24 19.65
C PRO A 158 5.08 1.23 18.12
N GLU A 159 4.02 1.79 17.53
CA GLU A 159 3.97 2.02 16.09
C GLU A 159 5.10 2.96 15.64
N ALA A 160 5.75 2.63 14.52
CA ALA A 160 6.76 3.47 13.92
C ALA A 160 6.13 4.78 13.41
N LEU A 161 6.70 5.91 13.83
CA LEU A 161 6.25 7.25 13.44
C LEU A 161 6.90 7.75 12.15
N THR A 162 7.98 7.12 11.70
CA THR A 162 8.74 7.50 10.51
C THR A 162 8.60 6.42 9.44
N TRP A 163 8.64 6.82 8.17
CA TRP A 163 8.72 5.88 7.05
C TRP A 163 10.05 5.11 7.09
N THR A 164 9.97 3.79 7.01
CA THR A 164 11.08 2.96 6.53
C THR A 164 10.90 2.73 5.03
N ASN A 165 11.96 2.37 4.30
CA ASN A 165 11.82 2.02 2.88
C ASN A 165 10.80 0.90 2.70
N SER A 166 10.86 -0.15 3.54
CA SER A 166 9.88 -1.24 3.55
C SER A 166 8.45 -0.75 3.77
N GLY A 167 8.23 0.20 4.68
CA GLY A 167 6.91 0.76 4.94
C GLY A 167 6.38 1.59 3.76
N ALA A 168 7.24 2.38 3.12
CA ALA A 168 6.88 3.18 1.95
C ALA A 168 6.57 2.29 0.74
N THR A 169 7.40 1.28 0.46
CA THR A 169 7.14 0.28 -0.60
C THR A 169 5.84 -0.47 -0.34
N LYS A 170 5.61 -0.93 0.91
CA LYS A 170 4.36 -1.62 1.25
C LYS A 170 3.13 -0.73 1.08
N LEU A 171 3.23 0.55 1.43
CA LEU A 171 2.16 1.51 1.19
C LEU A 171 1.87 1.64 -0.31
N GLN A 172 2.91 1.75 -1.14
CA GLN A 172 2.76 1.82 -2.59
C GLN A 172 2.07 0.58 -3.15
N ASP A 173 2.45 -0.62 -2.72
CA ASP A 173 1.81 -1.88 -3.15
C ASP A 173 0.31 -1.88 -2.81
N ILE A 174 -0.03 -1.44 -1.60
CA ILE A 174 -1.43 -1.31 -1.16
C ILE A 174 -2.18 -0.32 -2.05
N PHE A 175 -1.61 0.83 -2.38
CA PHE A 175 -2.25 1.82 -3.24
C PHE A 175 -2.42 1.35 -4.68
N VAL A 176 -1.42 0.63 -5.24
CA VAL A 176 -1.53 0.04 -6.58
C VAL A 176 -2.67 -0.98 -6.63
N MET A 177 -2.78 -1.84 -5.62
CA MET A 177 -3.89 -2.81 -5.56
C MET A 177 -5.23 -2.15 -5.27
N ALA A 178 -5.26 -1.10 -4.46
CA ALA A 178 -6.48 -0.37 -4.11
C ALA A 178 -7.01 0.45 -5.29
N ALA A 179 -6.14 0.91 -6.18
CA ALA A 179 -6.49 1.87 -7.22
C ALA A 179 -7.70 1.44 -8.05
N GLY A 180 -7.81 0.15 -8.41
CA GLY A 180 -8.97 -0.34 -9.16
C GLY A 180 -10.30 -0.18 -8.42
N GLU A 181 -10.31 -0.48 -7.12
CA GLU A 181 -11.49 -0.32 -6.26
C GLU A 181 -11.82 1.16 -6.05
N ILE A 182 -10.80 1.99 -5.82
CA ILE A 182 -10.95 3.43 -5.63
C ILE A 182 -11.56 4.08 -6.89
N ILE A 183 -11.07 3.73 -8.08
CA ILE A 183 -11.61 4.22 -9.35
C ILE A 183 -13.09 3.85 -9.48
N ALA A 184 -13.45 2.60 -9.19
CA ALA A 184 -14.83 2.13 -9.28
C ALA A 184 -15.76 2.74 -8.23
N ALA A 185 -15.24 3.05 -7.03
CA ALA A 185 -16.00 3.62 -5.93
C ALA A 185 -16.16 5.14 -6.02
N MET A 186 -15.26 5.84 -6.71
CA MET A 186 -15.18 7.31 -6.74
C MET A 186 -16.51 8.03 -7.06
N PRO A 187 -17.31 7.57 -8.05
CA PRO A 187 -18.58 8.24 -8.36
C PRO A 187 -19.59 8.21 -7.20
N ASN A 188 -19.47 7.19 -6.34
CA ASN A 188 -20.33 6.95 -5.20
C ASN A 188 -19.72 7.43 -3.86
N ALA A 189 -18.46 7.87 -3.88
CA ALA A 189 -17.76 8.34 -2.70
C ALA A 189 -18.32 9.72 -2.28
N ALA A 190 -19.10 9.75 -1.19
CA ALA A 190 -19.79 10.96 -0.73
C ALA A 190 -18.84 12.14 -0.47
N GLN A 191 -17.63 11.87 0.00
CA GLN A 191 -16.60 12.88 0.21
C GLN A 191 -16.04 13.50 -1.08
N CYS A 192 -16.24 12.84 -2.22
CA CYS A 192 -15.77 13.30 -3.53
C CYS A 192 -16.86 14.00 -4.33
N GLN A 193 -18.12 13.97 -3.91
CA GLN A 193 -19.19 14.59 -4.69
C GLN A 193 -19.12 16.12 -4.63
N VAL A 194 -19.17 16.77 -5.79
CA VAL A 194 -19.21 18.23 -5.92
C VAL A 194 -20.66 18.63 -6.12
N GLU A 195 -21.22 19.41 -5.18
CA GLU A 195 -22.64 19.81 -5.20
C GLU A 195 -23.64 18.63 -5.30
N GLY A 196 -23.25 17.46 -4.77
CA GLY A 196 -24.04 16.22 -4.85
C GLY A 196 -23.99 15.52 -6.21
N GLN A 197 -23.13 15.97 -7.12
CA GLN A 197 -22.86 15.30 -8.39
C GLN A 197 -21.72 14.30 -8.22
N SER A 198 -21.90 13.11 -8.80
CA SER A 198 -20.86 12.10 -8.89
C SER A 198 -19.72 12.59 -9.78
N ILE A 199 -18.48 12.34 -9.36
CA ILE A 199 -17.30 12.62 -10.17
C ILE A 199 -16.60 11.32 -10.52
N GLU A 200 -16.25 11.18 -11.79
CA GLU A 200 -15.42 10.08 -12.29
C GLU A 200 -13.96 10.45 -12.14
N MET A 201 -13.10 9.48 -11.83
CA MET A 201 -11.65 9.70 -11.77
C MET A 201 -11.08 10.10 -13.14
N PHE A 202 -11.61 9.50 -14.20
CA PHE A 202 -11.19 9.70 -15.59
C PHE A 202 -12.39 10.05 -16.46
N ASP A 203 -12.18 10.92 -17.44
CA ASP A 203 -13.19 11.27 -18.44
C ASP A 203 -13.25 10.25 -19.60
N GLU A 204 -14.09 10.53 -20.60
CA GLU A 204 -14.27 9.68 -21.79
C GLU A 204 -13.00 9.55 -22.66
N ASN A 205 -12.01 10.41 -22.47
CA ASN A 205 -10.73 10.40 -23.18
C ASN A 205 -9.58 9.90 -22.30
N ASP A 206 -9.90 9.20 -21.21
CA ASP A 206 -8.96 8.68 -20.22
C ASP A 206 -8.09 9.77 -19.55
N GLN A 207 -8.55 11.03 -19.55
CA GLN A 207 -7.88 12.13 -18.87
C GLN A 207 -8.38 12.24 -17.44
N CYS A 208 -7.48 12.56 -16.51
CA CYS A 208 -7.80 12.74 -15.11
C CYS A 208 -8.68 13.96 -14.88
N ASN A 209 -9.76 13.77 -14.12
CA ASN A 209 -10.64 14.85 -13.73
C ASN A 209 -10.00 15.66 -12.57
N PRO A 210 -9.85 17.00 -12.68
CA PRO A 210 -9.25 17.82 -11.64
C PRO A 210 -9.98 17.77 -10.30
N ASP A 211 -11.31 17.65 -10.30
CA ASP A 211 -12.10 17.55 -9.06
C ASP A 211 -11.88 16.21 -8.36
N ALA A 212 -11.73 15.14 -9.15
CA ALA A 212 -11.44 13.80 -8.65
C ALA A 212 -10.03 13.72 -8.06
N VAL A 213 -9.05 14.28 -8.78
CA VAL A 213 -7.69 14.43 -8.27
C VAL A 213 -7.69 15.24 -6.97
N SER A 214 -8.46 16.34 -6.91
CA SER A 214 -8.57 17.17 -5.70
C SER A 214 -9.15 16.40 -4.51
N CYS A 215 -10.18 15.58 -4.74
CA CYS A 215 -10.73 14.72 -3.70
C CYS A 215 -9.68 13.72 -3.21
N LEU A 216 -8.99 13.06 -4.14
CA LEU A 216 -8.02 12.01 -3.85
C LEU A 216 -6.86 12.53 -2.98
N ILE A 217 -6.32 13.69 -3.32
CA ILE A 217 -5.16 14.28 -2.61
C ILE A 217 -5.55 15.18 -1.43
N GLY A 218 -6.84 15.42 -1.22
CA GLY A 218 -7.37 16.25 -0.11
C GLY A 218 -7.04 17.75 -0.19
N LYS A 219 -6.58 18.25 -1.35
CA LYS A 219 -6.27 19.66 -1.61
C LYS A 219 -6.63 20.01 -3.06
N PRO A 220 -6.88 21.29 -3.39
CA PRO A 220 -7.16 21.69 -4.77
C PRO A 220 -6.02 21.24 -5.72
N ALA A 221 -6.39 20.49 -6.75
CA ALA A 221 -5.46 20.03 -7.77
C ALA A 221 -4.94 21.21 -8.59
N THR A 222 -3.63 21.27 -8.82
CA THR A 222 -3.03 22.22 -9.75
C THR A 222 -2.96 21.59 -11.14
N ALA A 223 -2.64 22.40 -12.15
CA ALA A 223 -2.43 21.91 -13.51
C ALA A 223 -1.32 20.84 -13.56
N GLU A 224 -0.30 20.97 -12.71
CA GLU A 224 0.80 20.01 -12.60
C GLU A 224 0.34 18.66 -12.06
N HIS A 225 -0.54 18.61 -11.05
CA HIS A 225 -1.08 17.34 -10.55
C HIS A 225 -1.85 16.59 -11.67
N VAL A 226 -2.67 17.32 -12.43
CA VAL A 226 -3.42 16.74 -13.56
C VAL A 226 -2.47 16.29 -14.68
N ALA A 227 -1.45 17.08 -15.00
CA ALA A 227 -0.46 16.72 -16.00
C ALA A 227 0.32 15.45 -15.63
N ILE A 228 0.73 15.32 -14.36
CA ILE A 228 1.40 14.11 -13.85
C ILE A 228 0.46 12.91 -13.93
N CYS A 229 -0.81 13.09 -13.54
CA CYS A 229 -1.81 12.04 -13.61
C CYS A 229 -1.99 11.53 -15.04
N ASN A 230 -2.18 12.44 -16.01
CA ASN A 230 -2.32 12.08 -17.42
C ASN A 230 -1.04 11.44 -17.99
N ALA A 231 0.14 11.90 -17.57
CA ALA A 231 1.40 11.29 -17.96
C ALA A 231 1.53 9.86 -17.43
N ALA A 232 1.09 9.58 -16.20
CA ALA A 232 1.08 8.25 -15.62
C ALA A 232 0.10 7.30 -16.34
N VAL A 233 -1.07 7.81 -16.76
CA VAL A 233 -2.01 7.05 -17.60
C VAL A 233 -1.34 6.59 -18.90
N MET A 234 -0.60 7.48 -19.55
CA MET A 234 0.08 7.17 -20.82
C MET A 234 1.34 6.32 -20.65
N ALA A 235 1.94 6.30 -19.46
CA ALA A 235 3.16 5.53 -19.18
C ALA A 235 2.89 4.05 -18.86
N GLY A 236 1.63 3.68 -18.59
CA GLY A 236 1.22 2.30 -18.33
C GLY A 236 1.46 1.37 -19.52
N THR A 237 1.56 0.06 -19.26
CA THR A 237 1.61 -0.98 -20.30
C THR A 237 0.36 -1.00 -21.16
N ASP A 238 -0.75 -0.57 -20.57
CA ASP A 238 -2.05 -0.32 -21.16
C ASP A 238 -2.75 0.79 -20.35
N ILE A 239 -3.86 1.31 -20.88
CA ILE A 239 -4.59 2.43 -20.28
C ILE A 239 -5.11 2.09 -18.88
N ASP A 240 -5.60 0.86 -18.65
CA ASP A 240 -6.15 0.49 -17.35
C ASP A 240 -5.05 0.34 -16.29
N ALA A 241 -3.90 -0.23 -16.67
CA ALA A 241 -2.70 -0.25 -15.84
C ALA A 241 -2.21 1.18 -15.55
N GLY A 242 -2.20 2.05 -16.55
CA GLY A 242 -1.84 3.46 -16.41
C GLY A 242 -2.76 4.22 -15.47
N LYS A 243 -4.08 4.01 -15.56
CA LYS A 243 -5.07 4.60 -14.64
C LYS A 243 -4.82 4.19 -13.19
N LYS A 244 -4.55 2.90 -12.95
CA LYS A 244 -4.21 2.40 -11.62
C LYS A 244 -2.92 3.03 -11.09
N LEU A 245 -1.89 3.10 -11.94
CA LEU A 245 -0.62 3.74 -11.60
C LEU A 245 -0.80 5.22 -11.26
N ALA A 246 -1.61 5.96 -12.03
CA ALA A 246 -1.88 7.36 -11.80
C ALA A 246 -2.52 7.62 -10.42
N VAL A 247 -3.57 6.85 -10.09
CA VAL A 247 -4.24 6.94 -8.78
C VAL A 247 -3.29 6.57 -7.64
N ALA A 248 -2.56 5.47 -7.78
CA ALA A 248 -1.61 5.03 -6.76
C ALA A 248 -0.50 6.07 -6.52
N SER A 249 0.03 6.67 -7.59
CA SER A 249 1.09 7.68 -7.51
C SER A 249 0.61 8.97 -6.86
N LEU A 250 -0.62 9.41 -7.17
CA LEU A 250 -1.23 10.57 -6.52
C LEU A 250 -1.48 10.33 -5.02
N LEU A 251 -1.99 9.15 -4.65
CA LEU A 251 -2.18 8.77 -3.25
C LEU A 251 -0.85 8.69 -2.50
N ALA A 252 0.16 8.05 -3.09
CA ALA A 252 1.49 7.99 -2.51
C ALA A 252 2.03 9.40 -2.28
N GLY A 253 2.07 10.25 -3.30
CA GLY A 253 2.52 11.64 -3.16
C GLY A 253 1.69 12.50 -2.19
N ALA A 254 0.43 12.15 -1.93
CA ALA A 254 -0.40 12.82 -0.94
C ALA A 254 -0.18 12.32 0.51
N HIS A 255 0.36 11.10 0.68
CA HIS A 255 0.43 10.41 1.97
C HIS A 255 1.86 10.01 2.39
N THR A 256 2.83 10.18 1.51
CA THR A 256 4.26 10.26 1.82
C THR A 256 4.65 11.71 1.68
N CYS A 257 5.19 12.34 2.72
CA CYS A 257 5.93 13.55 2.42
C CYS A 257 7.31 13.16 1.93
N GLU A 258 7.70 13.75 0.82
CA GLU A 258 9.09 13.98 0.44
C GLU A 258 9.33 15.48 0.30
#